data_AF-A0AAN5CNA8-F1
#
_entry.id   AF-A0AAN5CNA8-F1
#
_cell.length_a   1.000
_cell.length_b   1.000
_cell.length_c   1.000
_cell.angle_alpha   90.00
_cell.angle_beta   90.00
_cell.angle_gamma   90.00
#
_symmetry.space_group_name_H-M   'P 1'
#
loop_
_entity.id
_entity.type
_entity.pdbx_description
1 polymer ?
#
loop_
_entity_poly.entity_id
_entity_poly.type
_entity_poly.pdbx_seq_one_letter_code
_entity_poly.pdbx_strand_id
1 'polypeptide(L)' 'MPSYQLIYWDARALAEVSRQLFVLSETPFEDIRITRDQWLKKYKEDSPLGKIPILIIDGKKLAQSHAIARYLARKFG' A
#
# COMPACT_ATOMS: atom_id res chain seq x y z
N MET A 1 13.53 1.72 -11.76
CA MET A 1 13.10 1.38 -10.39
C MET A 1 11.70 0.79 -10.46
N PRO A 2 11.34 -0.17 -9.60
CA PRO A 2 9.97 -0.69 -9.55
C PRO A 2 8.97 0.44 -9.28
N SER A 3 7.81 0.36 -9.92
CA SER A 3 6.70 1.26 -9.65
C SER A 3 5.94 0.78 -8.43
N TYR A 4 5.73 1.68 -7.47
CA TYR A 4 5.02 1.41 -6.22
C TYR A 4 3.75 2.23 -6.12
N GLN A 5 2.64 1.56 -5.80
CA GLN A 5 1.39 2.23 -5.44
C GLN A 5 0.87 1.66 -4.12
N LEU A 6 0.56 2.51 -3.15
CA LEU A 6 0.03 2.11 -1.86
C LEU A 6 -1.43 2.57 -1.76
N ILE A 7 -2.36 1.61 -1.67
CA ILE A 7 -3.79 1.89 -1.57
C ILE A 7 -4.23 1.73 -0.12
N TYR A 8 -4.80 2.79 0.45
CA TYR A 8 -5.41 2.76 1.78
C TYR A 8 -6.45 3.87 1.96
N TRP A 9 -7.11 3.89 3.12
CA TRP A 9 -7.94 5.01 3.52
C TRP A 9 -7.16 6.32 3.53
N ASP A 10 -7.90 7.42 3.39
CA ASP A 10 -7.40 8.75 3.73
C ASP A 10 -7.23 8.92 5.26
N ALA A 11 -6.35 8.10 5.82
CA ALA A 11 -5.99 8.02 7.21
C ALA A 11 -4.60 7.41 7.32
N ARG A 12 -3.93 7.64 8.45
CA ARG A 12 -2.62 7.03 8.76
C ARG A 12 -2.76 5.52 8.98
N ALA A 13 -3.23 5.14 10.17
CA ALA A 13 -3.50 3.78 10.62
C ALA A 13 -2.53 2.71 10.04
N LEU A 14 -3.04 1.64 9.44
CA LEU A 14 -2.24 0.46 9.10
C LEU A 14 -1.26 0.68 7.93
N ALA A 15 -1.44 1.73 7.12
CA ALA A 15 -0.56 2.01 5.97
C ALA A 15 0.59 2.96 6.31
N GLU A 16 0.53 3.65 7.45
CA GLU A 16 1.46 4.74 7.75
C GLU A 16 2.90 4.28 7.88
N VAL A 17 3.13 3.11 8.46
CA VAL A 17 4.47 2.51 8.55
C VAL A 17 5.08 2.35 7.16
N SER A 18 4.28 1.90 6.17
CA SER A 18 4.73 1.77 4.79
C SER A 18 5.03 3.13 4.14
N ARG A 19 4.20 4.16 4.39
CA ARG A 19 4.46 5.53 3.91
C ARG A 19 5.76 6.09 4.47
N GLN A 20 6.00 5.92 5.77
CA GLN A 20 7.23 6.34 6.42
C GLN A 20 8.45 5.65 5.83
N LEU A 21 8.38 4.34 5.55
CA LEU A 21 9.47 3.61 4.90
C LEU A 21 9.81 4.17 3.52
N PHE A 22 8.80 4.50 2.69
CA PHE A 22 9.04 5.13 1.40
C PHE A 22 9.69 6.51 1.52
N VAL A 23 9.25 7.34 2.46
CA VAL A 23 9.82 8.67 2.69
C VAL A 23 11.25 8.56 3.21
N LEU A 24 11.51 7.68 4.18
CA LEU A 24 12.83 7.45 4.76
C LEU A 24 13.85 6.93 3.74
N SER A 25 13.41 6.10 2.79
CA SER A 25 14.25 5.58 1.72
C SER A 25 14.31 6.49 0.48
N GLU A 26 13.68 7.68 0.55
CA GLU A 26 13.52 8.62 -0.57
C GLU A 26 12.98 7.94 -1.85
N THR A 27 12.24 6.85 -1.69
CA THR A 27 11.73 6.05 -2.80
C THR A 27 10.37 6.60 -3.22
N PRO A 28 10.20 7.04 -4.49
CA PRO A 28 8.93 7.54 -4.96
C PRO A 28 7.88 6.42 -4.99
N PHE A 29 6.66 6.77 -4.57
CA PHE A 29 5.49 5.90 -4.63
C PHE A 29 4.23 6.75 -4.82
N GLU A 30 3.18 6.14 -5.35
CA GLU A 30 1.86 6.75 -5.43
C GLU A 30 1.04 6.41 -4.17
N ASP A 31 0.68 7.42 -3.37
CA ASP A 31 -0.20 7.26 -2.20
C ASP A 31 -1.67 7.39 -2.61
N ILE A 32 -2.30 6.26 -2.94
CA ILE A 32 -3.70 6.20 -3.39
C ILE A 32 -4.62 6.15 -2.17
N ARG A 33 -5.17 7.32 -1.83
CA ARG A 33 -6.12 7.48 -0.73
C ARG A 33 -7.55 7.33 -1.22
N ILE A 34 -8.26 6.34 -0.67
CA ILE A 34 -9.61 6.00 -1.11
C ILE A 34 -10.67 6.31 -0.05
N THR A 35 -11.87 6.59 -0.52
CA THR A 35 -13.09 6.72 0.29
C THR A 35 -13.78 5.38 0.47
N ARG A 36 -14.70 5.28 1.44
CA ARG A 36 -15.49 4.07 1.70
C ARG A 36 -16.27 3.60 0.46
N ASP A 37 -16.82 4.54 -0.30
CA ASP A 37 -17.56 4.23 -1.52
C ASP A 37 -16.66 3.66 -2.62
N GLN A 38 -15.48 4.24 -2.83
CA GLN A 38 -14.50 3.71 -3.77
C GLN A 38 -14.03 2.31 -3.35
N TRP A 39 -13.83 2.08 -2.05
CA TRP A 39 -13.53 0.76 -1.53
C TRP A 39 -14.61 -0.26 -1.89
N LEU A 40 -15.87 0.05 -1.57
CA LEU A 40 -17.00 -0.85 -1.81
C LEU A 40 -17.24 -1.12 -3.31
N LYS A 41 -17.07 -0.12 -4.18
CA LYS A 41 -17.38 -0.22 -5.61
C LYS A 41 -16.25 -0.80 -6.47
N LYS A 42 -14.98 -0.62 -6.08
CA LYS A 42 -13.83 -0.94 -6.94
C LYS A 42 -12.80 -1.83 -6.26
N TYR A 43 -12.34 -1.44 -5.08
CA TYR A 43 -11.14 -2.03 -4.50
C TYR A 43 -11.40 -3.28 -3.64
N LYS A 44 -12.62 -3.49 -3.13
CA LYS A 44 -12.95 -4.62 -2.26
C LYS A 44 -12.85 -5.96 -2.98
N GLU A 45 -13.40 -6.06 -4.18
CA GLU A 45 -13.34 -7.28 -5.01
C GLU A 45 -11.94 -7.50 -5.58
N ASP A 46 -11.27 -6.41 -5.94
CA ASP A 46 -9.92 -6.41 -6.51
C ASP A 46 -8.82 -6.73 -5.47
N SER A 47 -9.16 -6.61 -4.18
CA SER A 47 -8.28 -6.87 -3.06
C SER A 47 -8.02 -8.38 -2.87
N PRO A 48 -6.76 -8.84 -2.84
CA PRO A 48 -6.43 -10.27 -2.72
C PRO A 48 -7.06 -10.98 -1.52
N LEU A 49 -7.24 -10.26 -0.41
CA LEU A 49 -7.79 -10.79 0.85
C LEU A 49 -9.01 -10.01 1.36
N GLY A 50 -9.69 -9.27 0.47
CA GLY A 50 -10.82 -8.39 0.84
C GLY A 50 -10.52 -7.36 1.93
N LYS A 51 -9.26 -6.90 2.07
CA LYS A 51 -8.80 -5.94 3.07
C LYS A 51 -7.74 -5.01 2.47
N ILE A 52 -7.67 -3.78 3.00
CA ILE A 52 -6.60 -2.81 2.75
C ILE A 52 -5.78 -2.59 4.05
N PRO A 53 -4.48 -2.23 3.98
CA PRO A 53 -3.76 -1.73 2.79
C PRO A 53 -3.35 -2.79 1.77
N ILE A 54 -3.14 -2.33 0.53
CA ILE A 54 -2.60 -3.09 -0.59
C ILE A 54 -1.42 -2.31 -1.18
N LEU A 55 -0.29 -2.97 -1.36
CA LEU A 55 0.85 -2.46 -2.12
C LEU A 55 0.85 -3.10 -3.51
N ILE A 56 0.96 -2.30 -4.56
CA ILE A 56 1.16 -2.74 -5.94
C ILE A 56 2.62 -2.50 -6.31
N ILE A 57 3.29 -3.54 -6.80
CA ILE A 57 4.70 -3.54 -7.19
C ILE A 57 4.75 -4.04 -8.64
N ASP A 58 5.01 -3.14 -9.59
CA ASP A 58 5.01 -3.48 -11.03
C ASP A 58 3.77 -4.30 -11.46
N GLY A 59 2.59 -3.87 -10.99
CA GLY A 59 1.31 -4.53 -11.26
C GLY A 59 0.96 -5.74 -10.37
N LYS A 60 1.90 -6.23 -9.53
CA LYS A 60 1.66 -7.34 -8.60
C LYS A 60 1.18 -6.84 -7.24
N LYS A 61 0.13 -7.44 -6.69
CA LYS A 61 -0.47 -7.02 -5.41
C LYS A 61 0.10 -7.77 -4.22
N LEU A 62 0.39 -7.04 -3.15
CA LEU A 62 0.76 -7.53 -1.83
C LEU A 62 -0.20 -6.93 -0.80
N ALA A 63 -0.90 -7.77 -0.05
CA ALA A 63 -1.82 -7.35 1.01
C ALA A 63 -1.19 -7.50 2.41
N GLN A 64 -1.90 -7.03 3.44
CA GLN A 64 -1.53 -7.04 4.87
C GLN A 64 -0.42 -6.07 5.25
N SER A 65 -0.72 -5.16 6.18
CA SER A 65 0.17 -4.06 6.58
C SER A 65 1.56 -4.53 7.02
N HIS A 66 1.64 -5.54 7.89
CA HIS A 66 2.93 -6.05 8.38
C HIS A 66 3.73 -6.77 7.29
N ALA A 67 3.07 -7.43 6.34
CA ALA A 67 3.75 -8.08 5.22
C ALA A 67 4.33 -7.03 4.26
N ILE A 68 3.55 -5.98 3.96
CA ILE A 68 3.97 -4.83 3.17
C ILE A 68 5.15 -4.12 3.83
N ALA A 69 5.03 -3.74 5.11
CA ALA A 69 6.09 -3.06 5.84
C ALA A 69 7.38 -3.89 5.90
N ARG A 70 7.29 -5.20 6.16
CA ARG A 70 8.46 -6.09 6.17
C ARG A 70 9.11 -6.21 4.79
N TYR A 71 8.30 -6.28 3.73
CA TYR A 71 8.81 -6.31 2.36
C TYR A 71 9.58 -5.02 2.03
N LEU A 72 8.98 -3.87 2.33
CA LEU A 72 9.58 -2.55 2.05
C LEU A 72 10.85 -2.34 2.87
N ALA A 73 10.84 -2.65 4.16
CA ALA A 73 12.03 -2.56 5.01
C ALA A 73 13.18 -3.38 4.39
N ARG A 74 12.98 -4.68 4.15
CA ARG A 74 14.00 -5.53 3.50
C ARG A 74 14.48 -5.02 2.14
N LYS A 75 13.63 -4.29 1.41
CA LYS A 75 13.97 -3.74 0.10
C LYS A 75 14.82 -2.47 0.19
N PHE A 76 14.65 -1.70 1.25
CA PHE A 76 15.26 -0.39 1.43
C PHE A 76 16.45 -0.37 2.40
N GLY A 77 16.61 -1.36 3.27
CA GLY A 77 17.75 -1.51 4.19
C GLY A 77 17.33 -1.93 5.59
#